data_AF-A0A8T5U0L3-F1
#
_entry.id   AF-A0A8T5U0L3-F1
#
_cell.length_a   1.000
_cell.length_b   1.000
_cell.length_c   1.000
_cell.angle_alpha   90.00
_cell.angle_beta   90.00
_cell.angle_gamma   90.00
#
_symmetry.space_group_name_H-M   'P 1'
#
loop_
_entity.id
_entity.type
_entity.pdbx_description
1 polymer ?
#
loop_
_entity_poly.entity_id
_entity_poly.type
_entity_poly.pdbx_seq_one_letter_code
_entity_poly.pdbx_strand_id
1 'polypeptide(L)'
;MQKLSTTGVISFVKSEGIELVGVSPIKPLLTDSRYEKNIERICPNAKCVIVFGNVFPQSVLDACPENPRPARFTLAALYSEGAVISLKISRFLEKNGYRGVIIPAYLPVE
;
A
#
# COMPACT_ATOMS: atom_id res chain seq x y z
N MET A 1 17.76 -10.43 17.19
CA MET A 1 17.02 -9.92 16.02
C MET A 1 17.51 -8.53 15.69
N GLN A 2 17.90 -8.28 14.45
CA GLN A 2 18.30 -6.95 13.99
C GLN A 2 17.04 -6.08 13.91
N LYS A 3 17.09 -4.84 14.41
CA LYS A 3 15.94 -3.93 14.41
C LYS A 3 15.65 -3.52 12.96
N LEU A 4 14.43 -3.74 12.48
CA LEU A 4 14.04 -3.37 11.13
C LEU A 4 14.09 -1.84 10.99
N SER A 5 14.77 -1.36 9.96
CA SER A 5 14.91 0.07 9.67
C SER A 5 13.97 0.50 8.54
N THR A 6 13.63 1.79 8.48
CA THR A 6 12.87 2.38 7.38
C THR A 6 13.54 2.11 6.03
N THR A 7 14.86 2.24 5.96
CA THR A 7 15.65 1.94 4.75
C THR A 7 15.51 0.48 4.34
N GLY A 8 15.47 -0.45 5.31
CA GLY A 8 15.25 -1.88 5.04
C GLY A 8 13.87 -2.16 4.44
N VAL A 9 12.82 -1.53 4.98
CA VAL A 9 11.46 -1.61 4.43
C VAL A 9 11.41 -1.06 3.01
N ILE A 10 11.95 0.15 2.78
CA ILE A 10 11.97 0.78 1.45
C ILE A 10 12.74 -0.08 0.45
N SER A 11 13.88 -0.64 0.84
CA SER A 11 14.70 -1.49 -0.03
C SER A 11 13.96 -2.77 -0.41
N PHE A 12 13.26 -3.39 0.55
CA PHE A 12 12.40 -4.55 0.27
C PHE A 12 11.30 -4.20 -0.72
N VAL A 13 10.54 -3.12 -0.48
CA VAL A 13 9.44 -2.70 -1.36
C VAL A 13 9.95 -2.42 -2.78
N LYS A 14 11.11 -1.74 -2.91
CA LYS A 14 11.74 -1.51 -4.22
C LYS A 14 12.17 -2.80 -4.92
N SER A 15 12.64 -3.80 -4.17
CA SER A 15 12.99 -5.11 -4.75
C SER A 15 11.78 -5.88 -5.29
N GLU A 16 10.57 -5.51 -4.87
CA GLU A 16 9.31 -6.05 -5.41
C GLU A 16 8.81 -5.29 -6.64
N GLY A 17 9.61 -4.37 -7.21
CA GLY A 17 9.28 -3.62 -8.42
C GLY A 17 8.55 -2.30 -8.19
N ILE A 18 8.47 -1.84 -6.94
CA ILE A 18 7.70 -0.65 -6.57
C ILE A 18 8.61 0.57 -6.41
N GLU A 19 8.43 1.54 -7.29
CA GLU A 19 9.28 2.73 -7.36
C GLU A 19 8.91 3.79 -6.33
N LEU A 20 7.61 3.94 -6.05
CA LEU A 20 7.06 4.93 -5.15
C LEU A 20 6.69 4.29 -3.82
N VAL A 21 7.44 4.60 -2.77
CA VAL A 21 7.17 4.14 -1.40
C VAL A 21 7.53 5.21 -0.39
N GLY A 22 6.69 5.36 0.63
CA GLY A 22 6.91 6.25 1.76
C GLY A 22 6.54 5.56 3.07
N VAL A 23 7.27 5.89 4.12
CA VAL A 23 6.96 5.47 5.50
C VAL A 23 6.77 6.72 6.33
N SER A 24 5.61 6.82 6.98
CA SER A 24 5.27 7.98 7.81
C SER A 24 4.81 7.53 9.19
N PRO A 25 5.12 8.27 10.27
CA PRO A 25 4.46 8.06 11.56
C PRO A 25 2.94 8.10 11.39
N ILE A 26 2.21 7.33 12.20
CA ILE A 26 0.75 7.27 12.07
C ILE A 26 0.06 8.52 12.64
N LYS A 27 0.68 9.17 13.63
CA LYS A 27 0.10 10.29 14.39
C LYS A 27 -0.42 11.45 13.52
N PRO A 28 0.30 11.95 12.50
CA PRO A 28 -0.21 13.01 11.64
C PRO A 28 -1.45 12.63 10.80
N LEU A 29 -1.72 11.34 10.64
CA LEU A 29 -2.87 10.84 9.87
C LEU A 29 -4.12 10.65 10.75
N LEU A 30 -3.98 10.73 12.08
CA LEU A 30 -5.07 10.67 13.05
C LEU A 30 -5.71 12.05 13.20
N THR A 31 -6.32 12.55 12.12
CA THR A 31 -6.92 13.89 12.08
C THR A 31 -8.24 14.00 12.84
N ASP A 32 -8.86 12.86 13.17
CA ASP A 32 -10.08 12.73 13.98
C ASP A 32 -9.97 11.47 14.87
N SER A 33 -10.50 11.57 16.09
CA SER A 33 -10.72 10.49 17.04
C SER A 33 -11.31 9.20 16.45
N ARG A 34 -12.13 9.30 15.39
CA ARG A 34 -12.67 8.12 14.69
C ARG A 34 -11.59 7.30 14.00
N TYR A 35 -10.60 7.95 13.38
CA TYR A 35 -9.48 7.25 12.74
C TYR A 35 -8.60 6.55 13.78
N GLU A 36 -8.35 7.21 14.90
CA GLU A 36 -7.57 6.63 16.01
C GLU A 36 -8.26 5.38 16.57
N LYS A 37 -9.56 5.45 16.87
CA LYS A 37 -10.34 4.30 17.34
C LYS A 37 -10.34 3.16 16.33
N ASN A 38 -10.49 3.47 15.04
CA ASN A 38 -10.48 2.47 13.99
C ASN A 38 -9.12 1.78 13.86
N ILE A 39 -8.03 2.55 13.89
CA ILE A 39 -6.65 2.04 13.84
C ILE A 39 -6.36 1.18 15.05
N GLU A 40 -6.68 1.63 16.26
CA GLU A 40 -6.43 0.86 17.48
C GLU A 40 -7.26 -0.44 17.50
N ARG A 41 -8.45 -0.45 16.89
CA ARG A 41 -9.26 -1.66 16.74
C ARG A 41 -8.66 -2.67 15.76
N ILE A 42 -8.10 -2.23 14.63
CA ILE A 42 -7.60 -3.13 13.58
C ILE A 42 -6.12 -3.49 13.74
N CYS A 43 -5.30 -2.54 14.16
CA CYS A 43 -3.85 -2.68 14.36
C CYS A 43 -3.41 -1.95 15.64
N PRO A 44 -3.66 -2.56 16.82
CA PRO A 44 -3.32 -1.98 18.11
C PRO A 44 -1.85 -1.56 18.17
N ASN A 45 -1.57 -0.40 18.78
CA ASN A 45 -0.22 0.14 18.95
C ASN A 45 0.53 0.45 17.64
N ALA A 46 -0.15 0.58 16.50
CA ALA A 46 0.46 0.98 15.24
C ALA A 46 1.29 2.27 15.41
N LYS A 47 2.49 2.31 14.82
CA LYS A 47 3.43 3.44 14.92
C LYS A 47 3.64 4.19 13.62
N CYS A 48 3.44 3.50 12.50
CA CYS A 48 3.67 4.05 11.16
C CYS A 48 2.68 3.47 10.16
N VAL A 49 2.60 4.15 9.02
CA VAL A 49 1.98 3.65 7.81
C VAL A 49 3.07 3.49 6.76
N ILE A 50 2.93 2.47 5.92
CA ILE A 50 3.70 2.29 4.70
C ILE A 50 2.73 2.54 3.55
N VAL A 51 3.04 3.52 2.71
CA VAL A 51 2.25 3.87 1.52
C VAL A 51 3.11 3.59 0.31
N PHE A 52 2.53 2.97 -0.71
CA PHE A 52 3.20 2.77 -1.97
C PHE A 52 2.25 3.08 -3.14
N GLY A 53 2.83 3.43 -4.28
CA GLY A 53 2.10 3.77 -5.50
C GLY A 53 2.44 2.81 -6.63
N ASN A 54 1.39 2.33 -7.32
CA ASN A 54 1.53 1.66 -8.60
C ASN A 54 1.36 2.68 -9.72
N VAL A 55 2.23 2.61 -10.74
CA VAL A 55 2.17 3.54 -11.87
C VAL A 55 1.16 3.01 -12.88
N PHE A 56 0.19 3.84 -13.23
CA PHE A 56 -0.74 3.51 -14.30
C PHE A 56 -0.03 3.66 -15.66
N PRO A 57 -0.03 2.63 -16.52
CA PRO A 57 0.66 2.70 -17.82
C PRO A 57 0.12 3.83 -18.70
N GLN A 58 1.00 4.74 -19.13
CA GLN A 58 0.63 5.89 -19.96
C GLN A 58 0.00 5.48 -21.29
N SER A 59 0.51 4.41 -21.91
CA SER A 59 -0.04 3.90 -23.18
C SER A 59 -1.50 3.46 -23.09
N VAL A 60 -1.96 3.04 -21.91
CA VAL A 60 -3.38 2.71 -21.68
C VAL A 60 -4.20 3.99 -21.58
N LEU A 61 -3.68 5.04 -20.92
CA LEU A 61 -4.32 6.35 -20.84
C LEU A 61 -4.44 6.99 -22.23
N ASP A 62 -3.41 6.88 -23.05
CA ASP A 62 -3.39 7.42 -24.41
C ASP A 62 -4.46 6.75 -25.31
N ALA A 63 -4.79 5.49 -25.05
CA ALA A 63 -5.83 4.74 -25.76
C ALA A 63 -7.25 4.96 -25.20
N CYS A 64 -7.40 5.56 -24.01
CA CYS A 64 -8.68 5.72 -23.34
C CYS A 64 -9.72 6.53 -24.13
N PRO A 65 -9.37 7.63 -24.83
CA PRO A 65 -10.34 8.41 -25.60
C PRO A 65 -11.06 7.56 -26.67
N GLU A 66 -10.35 6.60 -27.26
CA GLU A 66 -10.88 5.70 -28.29
C GLU A 66 -11.64 4.50 -27.69
N ASN A 67 -11.14 3.97 -26.57
CA ASN A 67 -11.75 2.84 -25.89
C ASN A 67 -11.44 2.86 -24.38
N PRO A 68 -12.44 3.02 -23.50
CA PRO A 68 -12.20 3.03 -22.05
C PRO A 68 -12.00 1.63 -21.44
N ARG A 69 -12.25 0.53 -22.19
CA ARG A 69 -12.17 -0.84 -21.66
C ARG A 69 -10.77 -1.23 -21.16
N PRO A 70 -9.67 -0.94 -21.89
CA PRO A 70 -8.32 -1.18 -21.40
C PRO A 70 -8.06 -0.49 -20.05
N ALA A 71 -8.54 0.75 -19.88
CA ALA A 71 -8.37 1.49 -18.63
C ALA A 71 -9.01 0.77 -17.43
N ARG A 72 -10.24 0.29 -17.61
CA ARG A 72 -10.98 -0.47 -16.58
C ARG A 72 -10.26 -1.77 -16.22
N PHE A 73 -9.79 -2.51 -17.23
CA PHE A 73 -9.05 -3.75 -17.03
C PHE A 73 -7.73 -3.50 -16.30
N THR A 74 -6.96 -2.51 -16.74
CA THR A 74 -5.68 -2.11 -16.13
C THR A 74 -5.88 -1.67 -14.70
N LEU A 75 -6.93 -0.90 -14.39
CA LEU A 75 -7.25 -0.50 -13.03
C LEU A 75 -7.45 -1.73 -12.12
N ALA A 76 -8.27 -2.69 -12.54
CA ALA A 76 -8.51 -3.93 -11.78
C ALA A 76 -7.22 -4.76 -11.59
N ALA A 77 -6.36 -4.81 -12.61
CA ALA A 77 -5.07 -5.47 -12.53
C ALA A 77 -4.14 -4.79 -11.51
N LEU A 78 -4.06 -3.45 -11.51
CA LEU A 78 -3.24 -2.69 -10.56
C LEU A 78 -3.71 -2.84 -9.11
N TYR A 79 -5.03 -2.94 -8.87
CA TYR A 79 -5.56 -3.27 -7.54
C TYR A 79 -5.13 -4.67 -7.08
N SER A 80 -5.19 -5.65 -7.98
CA SER A 80 -4.77 -7.03 -7.69
C SER A 80 -3.27 -7.11 -7.39
N GLU A 81 -2.46 -6.42 -8.18
CA GLU A 81 -1.03 -6.28 -7.96
C GLU A 81 -0.73 -5.62 -6.61
N GLY A 82 -1.40 -4.50 -6.29
CA GLY A 82 -1.27 -3.82 -5.00
C GLY A 82 -1.63 -4.71 -3.80
N ALA A 83 -2.65 -5.56 -3.93
CA ALA A 83 -2.99 -6.53 -2.89
C ALA A 83 -1.88 -7.57 -2.68
N VAL A 84 -1.29 -8.08 -3.77
CA VAL A 84 -0.15 -9.02 -3.70
C VAL A 84 1.05 -8.38 -3.02
N ILE A 85 1.41 -7.15 -3.39
CA ILE A 85 2.52 -6.42 -2.77
C ILE A 85 2.27 -6.21 -1.28
N SER A 86 1.06 -5.83 -0.91
CA SER A 86 0.67 -5.64 0.49
C SER A 86 0.86 -6.93 1.31
N LEU A 87 0.51 -8.09 0.75
CA LEU A 87 0.74 -9.40 1.37
C LEU A 87 2.24 -9.69 1.54
N LYS A 88 3.06 -9.38 0.53
CA LYS A 88 4.52 -9.56 0.61
C LYS A 88 5.14 -8.68 1.69
N ILE A 89 4.74 -7.41 1.78
CA ILE A 89 5.17 -6.49 2.85
C ILE A 89 4.75 -7.02 4.22
N SER A 90 3.50 -7.44 4.39
CA SER A 90 3.02 -7.99 5.66
C SER A 90 3.87 -9.18 6.12
N ARG A 91 4.15 -10.14 5.22
CA ARG A 91 4.98 -11.30 5.51
C ARG A 91 6.43 -10.92 5.83
N PHE A 92 6.97 -9.91 5.15
CA PHE A 92 8.30 -9.39 5.44
C PHE A 92 8.38 -8.78 6.84
N LEU A 93 7.36 -8.00 7.25
CA LEU A 93 7.27 -7.44 8.59
C LEU A 93 7.18 -8.54 9.65
N GLU A 94 6.34 -9.55 9.44
CA GLU A 94 6.15 -10.69 10.35
C GLU A 94 7.45 -11.48 10.55
N LYS A 95 8.19 -11.76 9.47
CA LYS A 95 9.50 -12.42 9.54
C LYS A 95 10.53 -11.63 10.36
N ASN A 96 10.35 -10.32 10.47
CA ASN A 96 11.19 -9.42 11.27
C ASN A 96 10.59 -9.13 12.66
N GLY A 97 9.52 -9.81 13.06
CA GLY A 97 8.89 -9.68 14.38
C GLY A 97 7.95 -8.47 14.53
N TYR A 98 7.47 -7.90 13.42
CA TYR A 98 6.51 -6.80 13.40
C TYR A 98 5.16 -7.29 12.89
N ARG A 99 4.09 -6.59 13.27
CA ARG A 99 2.75 -6.81 12.72
C ARG A 99 2.37 -5.67 11.80
N GLY A 100 1.69 -5.99 10.71
CA GLY A 100 1.09 -5.03 9.79
C GLY A 100 -0.34 -5.43 9.47
N VAL A 101 -1.17 -4.45 9.15
CA VAL A 101 -2.54 -4.66 8.65
C VAL A 101 -2.61 -4.03 7.26
N ILE A 102 -3.16 -4.79 6.32
CA ILE A 102 -3.34 -4.35 4.94
C ILE A 102 -4.61 -3.52 4.87
N ILE A 103 -4.46 -2.29 4.39
CA ILE A 103 -5.59 -1.42 4.06
C ILE A 103 -5.69 -1.40 2.54
N PRO A 104 -6.68 -2.06 1.94
CA PRO A 104 -6.83 -2.05 0.49
C PRO A 104 -7.15 -0.64 0.00
N ALA A 105 -6.61 -0.27 -1.16
CA ALA A 105 -7.07 0.93 -1.84
C ALA A 105 -8.56 0.75 -2.20
N TYR A 106 -9.36 1.77 -1.91
CA TYR A 106 -10.80 1.72 -2.15
C TYR A 106 -11.06 1.66 -3.66
N LEU A 107 -11.60 0.54 -4.14
CA LEU A 107 -12.40 0.52 -5.36
C LEU A 107 -13.76 1.13 -4.98
N PRO A 108 -14.14 2.32 -5.48
CA PRO A 108 -15.55 2.68 -5.52
C PRO A 108 -16.23 1.59 -6.34
N VAL A 109 -16.89 0.67 -5.65
CA VAL A 109 -17.77 -0.31 -6.26
C VAL A 109 -18.94 0.50 -6.80
N GLU A 110 -19.21 0.36 -8.10
CA GLU A 110 -20.37 0.95 -8.79
C GLU A 110 -21.68 0.70 -8.04
#